data_AF-A0A9P3E2J7-F1
#
_entry.id   AF-A0A9P3E2J7-F1
#
_cell.length_a   1.000
_cell.length_b   1.000
_cell.length_c   1.000
_cell.angle_alpha   90.00
_cell.angle_beta   90.00
_cell.angle_gamma   90.00
#
_symmetry.space_group_name_H-M   'P 1'
#
loop_
_entity.id
_entity.type
_entity.pdbx_description
1 polymer ?
#
loop_
_entity_poly.entity_id
_entity_poly.type
_entity_poly.pdbx_seq_one_letter_code
_entity_poly.pdbx_strand_id
1 'polypeptide(L)'
;MSSQLNPSDPTQPSQADILAALASGSFRPKQPPQTVTYSDLGSEASSSLVSSSSGSKRNAGRVYCFREGCGSLIILPETGELVETDVPVLPEDPASPFPPAPTPPSYWRVPNPFSFENIGYSRPDATTSIPPSSPGVDTAKGKVKWLICAECDLGPVGWSFEGGKESWVAVERVRYAKSVQGGQASIKDAQETEETTGV
;
A
#
# COMPACT_ATOMS: atom_id res chain seq x y z
N MET A 1 -26.36 -11.90 -63.08
CA MET A 1 -26.03 -10.77 -62.19
C MET A 1 -25.23 -11.34 -61.05
N SER A 2 -23.92 -11.06 -60.99
CA SER A 2 -23.02 -11.72 -60.04
C SER A 2 -22.45 -10.66 -59.10
N SER A 3 -23.04 -10.53 -57.92
CA SER A 3 -22.59 -9.59 -56.89
C SER A 3 -21.23 -10.01 -56.36
N GLN A 4 -20.17 -9.29 -56.72
CA GLN A 4 -18.86 -9.49 -56.09
C GLN A 4 -18.87 -8.86 -54.69
N LEU A 5 -18.38 -9.60 -53.70
CA LEU A 5 -18.14 -9.10 -52.36
C LEU A 5 -16.90 -8.20 -52.40
N ASN A 6 -17.03 -6.95 -51.93
CA ASN A 6 -15.94 -5.99 -51.93
C ASN A 6 -14.98 -6.27 -50.75
N PRO A 7 -13.69 -6.59 -50.98
CA PRO A 7 -12.71 -6.78 -49.92
C PRO A 7 -12.07 -5.46 -49.48
N SER A 8 -11.39 -5.49 -48.32
CA SER A 8 -10.51 -4.43 -47.79
C SER A 8 -11.18 -3.06 -47.55
N ASP A 9 -11.88 -2.96 -46.42
CA ASP A 9 -11.96 -1.69 -45.68
C ASP A 9 -10.57 -1.41 -45.06
N PRO A 10 -9.89 -0.30 -45.37
CA PRO A 10 -8.46 -0.11 -45.09
C PRO A 10 -8.13 0.25 -43.63
N THR A 11 -9.10 0.14 -42.71
CA THR A 11 -9.03 0.78 -41.38
C THR A 11 -8.86 -0.20 -40.20
N GLN A 12 -8.93 -1.52 -40.42
CA GLN A 12 -8.82 -2.50 -39.33
C GLN A 12 -7.34 -2.89 -39.08
N PRO A 13 -6.79 -2.71 -37.87
CA PRO A 13 -5.42 -3.14 -37.55
C PRO A 13 -5.29 -4.67 -37.63
N SER A 14 -4.14 -5.17 -38.07
CA SER A 14 -3.92 -6.60 -38.22
C SER A 14 -3.80 -7.30 -36.86
N GLN A 15 -3.94 -8.63 -36.86
CA GLN A 15 -3.70 -9.43 -35.65
C GLN A 15 -2.28 -9.21 -35.09
N ALA A 16 -1.29 -8.96 -35.95
CA ALA A 16 0.07 -8.64 -35.52
C ALA A 16 0.16 -7.27 -34.83
N ASP A 17 -0.54 -6.25 -35.34
CA ASP A 17 -0.58 -4.92 -34.74
C ASP A 17 -1.28 -4.94 -33.37
N ILE A 18 -2.37 -5.69 -33.25
CA ILE A 18 -3.09 -5.90 -31.98
C ILE A 18 -2.18 -6.59 -30.96
N LEU A 19 -1.46 -7.65 -31.35
CA LEU A 19 -0.50 -8.33 -30.48
C LEU A 19 0.67 -7.42 -30.09
N ALA A 20 1.18 -6.60 -31.00
CA ALA A 20 2.24 -5.62 -30.74
C ALA A 20 1.79 -4.49 -29.79
N ALA A 21 0.55 -4.00 -29.93
CA ALA A 21 -0.05 -3.01 -29.04
C ALA A 21 -0.25 -3.58 -27.63
N LEU A 22 -0.74 -4.82 -27.50
CA LEU A 22 -0.89 -5.51 -26.22
C LEU A 22 0.48 -5.76 -25.55
N ALA A 23 1.48 -6.22 -26.30
CA ALA A 23 2.82 -6.45 -25.77
C ALA A 23 3.50 -5.14 -25.32
N SER A 24 3.44 -4.07 -26.12
CA SER A 24 4.04 -2.78 -25.77
C SER A 24 3.33 -2.09 -24.59
N GLY A 25 2.02 -2.28 -24.43
CA GLY A 25 1.29 -1.84 -23.24
C GLY A 25 1.62 -2.65 -21.97
N SER A 26 1.86 -3.97 -22.11
CA SER A 26 1.99 -4.88 -20.96
C SER A 26 3.35 -4.85 -20.25
N PHE A 27 4.42 -4.37 -20.90
CA PHE A 27 5.79 -4.56 -20.40
C PHE A 27 6.57 -3.28 -20.05
N ARG A 28 5.95 -2.09 -19.96
CA ARG A 28 6.62 -0.95 -19.31
C ARG A 28 6.83 -1.29 -17.83
N PRO A 29 8.07 -1.47 -17.33
CA PRO A 29 8.27 -1.75 -15.92
C PRO A 29 7.84 -0.50 -15.15
N LYS A 30 6.81 -0.64 -14.30
CA LYS A 30 6.50 0.42 -13.33
C LYS A 30 7.70 0.50 -12.39
N GLN A 31 8.48 1.57 -12.52
CA GLN A 31 9.63 1.82 -11.67
C GLN A 31 9.19 1.67 -10.21
N PRO A 32 9.86 0.83 -9.39
CA PRO A 32 9.34 0.45 -8.09
C PRO A 32 9.14 1.70 -7.22
N PRO A 33 8.08 1.75 -6.39
CA PRO A 33 7.77 2.93 -5.61
C PRO A 33 8.97 3.30 -4.72
N GLN A 34 9.37 4.56 -4.78
CA GLN A 34 10.37 5.13 -3.87
C GLN A 34 9.84 5.03 -2.44
N THR A 35 10.37 4.10 -1.66
CA THR A 35 9.92 3.82 -0.30
C THR A 35 11.05 3.93 0.72
N VAL A 36 10.65 4.06 1.99
CA VAL A 36 11.50 4.06 3.20
C VAL A 36 10.94 3.08 4.23
N THR A 37 11.79 2.54 5.09
CA THR A 37 11.39 1.84 6.31
C THR A 37 11.00 2.86 7.40
N TYR A 38 10.43 2.38 8.51
CA TYR A 38 10.22 3.22 9.71
C TYR A 38 11.56 3.75 10.27
N SER A 39 12.60 2.91 10.29
CA SER A 39 13.92 3.25 10.83
C SER A 39 14.63 4.38 10.08
N ASP A 40 14.41 4.49 8.76
CA ASP A 40 14.99 5.54 7.91
C ASP A 40 14.46 6.95 8.25
N LEU A 41 13.34 7.05 8.99
CA LEU A 41 12.68 8.31 9.33
C LEU A 41 13.12 8.90 10.69
N GLY A 42 13.89 8.15 11.49
CA GLY A 42 14.41 8.63 12.77
C GLY A 42 13.34 8.99 13.81
N SER A 43 13.60 10.02 14.63
CA SER A 43 12.67 10.46 15.69
C SER A 43 11.31 10.93 15.14
N GLU A 44 11.31 11.50 13.94
CA GLU A 44 10.13 12.09 13.32
C GLU A 44 9.30 11.07 12.51
N ALA A 45 9.53 9.77 12.68
CA ALA A 45 8.74 8.74 12.03
C ALA A 45 7.23 8.87 12.38
N SER A 46 6.89 8.93 13.66
CA SER A 46 5.48 9.00 14.09
C SER A 46 4.80 10.34 13.80
N SER A 47 5.57 11.43 13.60
CA SER A 47 5.05 12.74 13.19
C SER A 47 4.92 12.84 11.66
N SER A 48 5.96 12.49 10.91
CA SER A 48 5.99 12.58 9.44
C SER A 48 5.09 11.57 8.73
N LEU A 49 4.70 10.48 9.39
CA LEU A 49 3.81 9.46 8.81
C LEU A 49 2.32 9.75 9.00
N VAL A 50 1.95 10.81 9.73
CA VAL A 50 0.57 11.07 10.17
C VAL A 50 -0.05 12.29 9.48
N SER A 51 -1.21 12.09 8.86
CA SER A 51 -2.17 13.14 8.50
C SER A 51 -3.04 13.46 9.72
N SER A 52 -3.19 14.75 10.03
CA SER A 52 -4.06 15.26 11.10
C SER A 52 -5.37 15.85 10.57
N SER A 53 -5.71 15.59 9.31
CA SER A 53 -6.86 16.16 8.56
C SER A 53 -8.22 16.06 9.25
N SER A 54 -8.41 15.03 10.09
CA SER A 54 -9.70 14.67 10.70
C SER A 54 -9.61 14.42 12.22
N GLY A 55 -8.62 15.01 12.90
CA GLY A 55 -8.42 14.87 14.36
C GLY A 55 -7.99 13.47 14.86
N SER A 56 -8.09 12.44 14.01
CA SER A 56 -7.49 11.12 14.23
C SER A 56 -6.08 11.08 13.63
N LYS A 57 -5.12 10.40 14.27
CA LYS A 57 -3.78 10.13 13.69
C LYS A 57 -3.93 9.14 12.51
N ARG A 58 -4.08 9.59 11.27
CA ARG A 58 -4.24 8.71 10.08
C ARG A 58 -2.94 8.60 9.28
N ASN A 59 -2.70 7.52 8.53
CA ASN A 59 -1.49 7.41 7.71
C ASN A 59 -1.49 8.43 6.54
N ALA A 60 -0.47 9.29 6.46
CA ALA A 60 -0.36 10.31 5.41
C ALA A 60 -0.01 9.73 4.02
N GLY A 61 0.77 8.65 3.99
CA GLY A 61 1.28 8.02 2.76
C GLY A 61 0.78 6.60 2.55
N ARG A 62 0.95 6.09 1.32
CA ARG A 62 0.74 4.67 0.99
C ARG A 62 1.72 3.78 1.76
N VAL A 63 1.23 2.65 2.24
CA VAL A 63 1.99 1.65 3.01
C VAL A 63 2.15 0.37 2.16
N TYR A 64 3.37 -0.12 2.07
CA TYR A 64 3.82 -1.21 1.20
C TYR A 64 4.44 -2.36 1.99
N CYS A 65 4.62 -3.51 1.34
CA CYS A 65 5.40 -4.63 1.87
C CYS A 65 6.83 -4.21 2.28
N PHE A 66 7.36 -4.87 3.30
CA PHE A 66 8.73 -4.69 3.76
C PHE A 66 9.81 -5.23 2.80
N ARG A 67 9.50 -6.29 2.03
CA ARG A 67 10.48 -6.95 1.15
C ARG A 67 10.90 -6.02 0.02
N GLU A 68 12.20 -5.76 -0.11
CA GLU A 68 12.73 -4.98 -1.24
C GLU A 68 12.40 -5.66 -2.57
N GLY A 69 11.93 -4.88 -3.54
CA GLY A 69 11.43 -5.37 -4.82
C GLY A 69 9.98 -5.90 -4.80
N CYS A 70 9.36 -6.12 -3.64
CA CYS A 70 7.92 -6.40 -3.57
C CYS A 70 7.14 -5.09 -3.70
N GLY A 71 6.37 -4.95 -4.78
CA GLY A 71 5.59 -3.74 -5.07
C GLY A 71 4.28 -3.62 -4.28
N SER A 72 3.93 -4.64 -3.48
CA SER A 72 2.60 -4.79 -2.90
C SER A 72 2.18 -3.65 -2.01
N LEU A 73 1.12 -2.98 -2.44
CA LEU A 73 0.43 -1.94 -1.68
C LEU A 73 -0.48 -2.63 -0.65
N ILE A 74 -0.30 -2.31 0.62
CA ILE A 74 -1.06 -2.90 1.73
C ILE A 74 -2.15 -1.93 2.20
N ILE A 75 -1.81 -0.67 2.46
CA ILE A 75 -2.75 0.35 2.99
C ILE A 75 -2.70 1.62 2.13
N LEU A 76 -3.87 2.11 1.72
CA LEU A 76 -4.04 3.42 1.09
C LEU A 76 -3.88 4.58 2.10
N PRO A 77 -3.64 5.83 1.65
CA PRO A 77 -3.63 6.99 2.53
C PRO A 77 -4.94 7.13 3.33
N GLU A 78 -4.83 7.78 4.48
CA GLU A 78 -5.91 8.12 5.42
C GLU A 78 -6.79 6.96 5.90
N THR A 79 -6.34 5.72 5.71
CA THR A 79 -7.11 4.49 5.96
C THR A 79 -6.75 3.86 7.32
N GLY A 80 -5.45 3.69 7.58
CA GLY A 80 -4.92 3.21 8.85
C GLY A 80 -4.85 4.32 9.90
N GLU A 81 -5.11 3.95 11.16
CA GLU A 81 -5.09 4.83 12.33
C GLU A 81 -3.93 4.45 13.26
N LEU A 82 -3.09 5.40 13.68
CA LEU A 82 -1.92 5.10 14.50
C LEU A 82 -2.32 4.85 15.95
N VAL A 83 -2.06 3.63 16.43
CA VAL A 83 -2.27 3.19 17.81
C VAL A 83 -0.91 2.86 18.42
N GLU A 84 -0.55 3.58 19.48
CA GLU A 84 0.63 3.33 20.31
C GLU A 84 0.28 2.33 21.43
N THR A 85 1.24 1.53 21.90
CA THR A 85 1.03 0.44 22.88
C THR A 85 2.25 0.24 23.78
N ASP A 86 2.06 -0.40 24.94
CA ASP A 86 3.13 -0.63 25.91
C ASP A 86 3.98 -1.90 25.65
N VAL A 87 3.49 -2.83 24.81
CA VAL A 87 4.12 -4.16 24.61
C VAL A 87 4.16 -4.59 23.14
N PRO A 88 5.23 -5.24 22.67
CA PRO A 88 5.27 -5.83 21.34
C PRO A 88 4.32 -7.04 21.26
N VAL A 89 3.47 -7.04 20.23
CA VAL A 89 2.42 -8.06 20.04
C VAL A 89 2.82 -9.16 19.05
N LEU A 90 3.72 -8.84 18.11
CA LEU A 90 4.15 -9.78 17.07
C LEU A 90 5.34 -10.64 17.55
N PRO A 91 5.41 -11.92 17.15
CA PRO A 91 6.58 -12.76 17.42
C PRO A 91 7.88 -12.12 16.91
N GLU A 92 8.89 -12.11 17.77
CA GLU A 92 10.28 -11.83 17.42
C GLU A 92 10.99 -13.16 17.14
N ASP A 93 11.50 -13.31 15.93
CA ASP A 93 12.29 -14.46 15.49
C ASP A 93 13.65 -13.91 14.99
N PRO A 94 14.80 -14.36 15.53
CA PRO A 94 16.11 -13.88 15.09
C PRO A 94 16.46 -14.27 13.65
N ALA A 95 15.71 -15.17 13.00
CA ALA A 95 15.82 -15.46 11.58
C ALA A 95 14.90 -14.57 10.70
N SER A 96 14.09 -13.69 11.31
CA SER A 96 13.18 -12.80 10.59
C SER A 96 13.92 -11.64 9.91
N PRO A 97 13.51 -11.20 8.71
CA PRO A 97 14.10 -10.03 8.05
C PRO A 97 13.60 -8.70 8.62
N PHE A 98 12.63 -8.70 9.55
CA PHE A 98 12.08 -7.48 10.13
C PHE A 98 13.01 -6.86 11.19
N PRO A 99 13.04 -5.53 11.31
CA PRO A 99 13.69 -4.86 12.44
C PRO A 99 12.97 -5.16 13.77
N PRO A 100 13.62 -4.95 14.92
CA PRO A 100 12.97 -5.00 16.23
C PRO A 100 11.90 -3.92 16.35
N ALA A 101 10.89 -4.15 17.20
CA ALA A 101 9.81 -3.21 17.43
C ALA A 101 10.33 -1.86 18.00
N PRO A 102 9.76 -0.71 17.60
CA PRO A 102 10.09 0.57 18.22
C PRO A 102 9.62 0.59 19.67
N THR A 103 10.14 1.52 20.47
CA THR A 103 9.70 1.75 21.86
C THR A 103 9.18 3.18 21.99
N PRO A 104 7.86 3.40 22.20
CA PRO A 104 6.80 2.40 22.32
C PRO A 104 6.42 1.71 20.99
N PRO A 105 6.02 0.41 21.01
CA PRO A 105 5.49 -0.28 19.84
C PRO A 105 4.23 0.41 19.30
N SER A 106 4.14 0.53 17.97
CA SER A 106 3.11 1.30 17.28
C SER A 106 2.53 0.52 16.10
N TYR A 107 1.23 0.66 15.86
CA TYR A 107 0.48 -0.13 14.89
C TYR A 107 -0.53 0.72 14.12
N TRP A 108 -0.70 0.43 12.82
CA TRP A 108 -1.84 0.91 12.05
C TRP A 108 -3.06 0.02 12.31
N ARG A 109 -4.05 0.54 13.04
CA ARG A 109 -5.40 -0.04 13.12
C ARG A 109 -6.13 0.22 11.81
N VAL A 110 -6.52 -0.84 11.12
CA VAL A 110 -7.36 -0.81 9.92
C VAL A 110 -8.76 -1.34 10.30
N PRO A 111 -9.85 -0.60 10.06
CA PRO A 111 -11.14 -0.86 10.70
C PRO A 111 -11.96 -2.03 10.11
N ASN A 112 -11.58 -2.51 8.92
CA ASN A 112 -12.23 -3.63 8.25
C ASN A 112 -11.26 -4.32 7.25
N PRO A 113 -11.42 -5.61 6.95
CA PRO A 113 -10.49 -6.34 6.08
C PRO A 113 -10.53 -5.91 4.60
N PHE A 114 -11.58 -5.21 4.16
CA PHE A 114 -11.73 -4.72 2.78
C PHE A 114 -11.10 -3.33 2.58
N SER A 115 -10.51 -2.74 3.63
CA SER A 115 -9.68 -1.53 3.54
C SER A 115 -8.19 -1.81 3.33
N PHE A 116 -7.82 -3.09 3.18
CA PHE A 116 -6.51 -3.49 2.67
C PHE A 116 -6.56 -3.68 1.16
N GLU A 117 -5.49 -3.29 0.48
CA GLU A 117 -5.34 -3.48 -0.97
C GLU A 117 -4.83 -4.91 -1.27
N ASN A 118 -3.71 -5.33 -0.65
CA ASN A 118 -3.10 -6.65 -0.89
C ASN A 118 -2.56 -7.28 0.41
N ILE A 119 -3.44 -7.80 1.27
CA ILE A 119 -3.07 -8.55 2.48
C ILE A 119 -3.62 -9.99 2.45
N GLY A 120 -2.81 -10.95 2.91
CA GLY A 120 -3.23 -12.31 3.21
C GLY A 120 -3.45 -12.51 4.70
N TYR A 121 -4.37 -13.40 5.06
CA TYR A 121 -4.63 -13.82 6.44
C TYR A 121 -4.21 -15.28 6.63
N SER A 122 -3.49 -15.59 7.71
CA SER A 122 -3.13 -16.96 8.06
C SER A 122 -4.36 -17.82 8.40
N ARG A 123 -4.15 -19.14 8.48
CA ARG A 123 -5.07 -20.01 9.23
C ARG A 123 -5.14 -19.55 10.70
N PRO A 124 -6.27 -19.72 11.39
CA PRO A 124 -6.42 -19.26 12.77
C PRO A 124 -5.49 -20.06 13.70
N ASP A 125 -4.58 -19.35 14.37
CA ASP A 125 -3.64 -19.93 15.32
C ASP A 125 -4.36 -20.23 16.63
N ALA A 126 -4.34 -21.51 17.04
CA ALA A 126 -4.96 -22.00 18.26
C ALA A 126 -3.98 -22.12 19.43
N THR A 127 -2.69 -21.83 19.19
CA THR A 127 -1.58 -22.07 20.11
C THR A 127 -0.94 -20.78 20.60
N THR A 128 -0.83 -19.75 19.76
CA THR A 128 -0.30 -18.45 20.17
C THR A 128 -1.39 -17.60 20.83
N SER A 129 -1.17 -17.27 22.10
CA SER A 129 -1.92 -16.23 22.83
C SER A 129 -1.08 -14.95 22.81
N ILE A 130 -1.67 -13.85 22.33
CA ILE A 130 -1.05 -12.52 22.37
C ILE A 130 -1.38 -11.79 23.69
N PRO A 131 -0.52 -10.87 24.17
CA PRO A 131 -0.64 -10.24 25.49
C PRO A 131 -2.04 -9.65 25.76
N PRO A 132 -2.58 -9.72 26.98
CA PRO A 132 -3.95 -9.26 27.28
C PRO A 132 -4.13 -7.74 27.16
N SER A 133 -3.04 -6.97 27.10
CA SER A 133 -3.00 -5.54 26.80
C SER A 133 -2.92 -5.21 25.29
N SER A 134 -2.89 -6.22 24.41
CA SER A 134 -2.83 -6.00 22.96
C SER A 134 -4.15 -5.43 22.44
N PRO A 135 -4.12 -4.45 21.52
CA PRO A 135 -5.32 -3.93 20.88
C PRO A 135 -6.22 -5.04 20.29
N GLY A 136 -7.52 -4.94 20.60
CA GLY A 136 -8.57 -5.83 20.09
C GLY A 136 -8.79 -7.13 20.87
N VAL A 137 -7.99 -7.45 21.90
CA VAL A 137 -8.21 -8.66 22.74
C VAL A 137 -9.55 -8.60 23.48
N ASP A 138 -9.99 -7.39 23.84
CA ASP A 138 -11.29 -7.09 24.46
C ASP A 138 -12.49 -7.39 23.55
N THR A 139 -12.32 -7.20 22.23
CA THR A 139 -13.34 -7.43 21.19
C THR A 139 -13.16 -8.76 20.45
N ALA A 140 -12.12 -9.53 20.78
CA ALA A 140 -11.78 -10.80 20.16
C ALA A 140 -12.87 -11.86 20.40
N LYS A 141 -13.32 -12.50 19.31
CA LYS A 141 -14.35 -13.57 19.35
C LYS A 141 -13.79 -14.96 19.04
N GLY A 142 -12.48 -15.08 18.92
CA GLY A 142 -11.81 -16.30 18.50
C GLY A 142 -10.30 -16.14 18.34
N LYS A 143 -9.73 -17.06 17.58
CA LYS A 143 -8.28 -17.27 17.40
C LYS A 143 -7.59 -16.11 16.68
N VAL A 144 -6.28 -15.99 16.91
CA VAL A 144 -5.43 -15.01 16.23
C VAL A 144 -5.27 -15.40 14.76
N LYS A 145 -5.26 -14.41 13.85
CA LYS A 145 -4.88 -14.56 12.45
C LYS A 145 -3.74 -13.61 12.16
N TRP A 146 -2.64 -14.15 11.65
CA TRP A 146 -1.46 -13.38 11.27
C TRP A 146 -1.64 -12.77 9.89
N LEU A 147 -1.20 -11.53 9.71
CA LEU A 147 -1.23 -10.82 8.44
C LEU A 147 0.07 -11.08 7.67
N ILE A 148 -0.04 -11.38 6.38
CA ILE A 148 1.09 -11.62 5.47
C ILE A 148 0.91 -10.80 4.19
N CYS A 149 2.00 -10.49 3.49
CA CYS A 149 1.94 -9.83 2.19
C CYS A 149 1.38 -10.77 1.11
N ALA A 150 0.28 -10.38 0.45
CA ALA A 150 -0.42 -11.26 -0.51
C ALA A 150 0.38 -11.61 -1.78
N GLU A 151 1.41 -10.81 -2.15
CA GLU A 151 2.27 -11.08 -3.31
C GLU A 151 3.47 -12.00 -3.05
N CYS A 152 3.95 -12.10 -1.80
CA CYS A 152 5.26 -12.70 -1.52
C CYS A 152 5.35 -13.50 -0.21
N ASP A 153 4.20 -13.70 0.44
CA ASP A 153 3.97 -14.43 1.70
C ASP A 153 4.83 -13.99 2.89
N LEU A 154 5.49 -12.82 2.81
CA LEU A 154 6.27 -12.29 3.92
C LEU A 154 5.36 -11.85 5.07
N GLY A 155 5.62 -12.37 6.27
CA GLY A 155 4.97 -11.98 7.52
C GLY A 155 5.56 -12.73 8.72
N PRO A 156 4.97 -12.57 9.93
CA PRO A 156 3.80 -11.75 10.21
C PRO A 156 4.13 -10.25 10.18
N VAL A 157 3.35 -9.47 9.42
CA VAL A 157 3.38 -7.99 9.41
C VAL A 157 2.36 -7.37 10.37
N GLY A 158 1.50 -8.19 10.99
CA GLY A 158 0.38 -7.73 11.81
C GLY A 158 -0.52 -8.89 12.28
N TRP A 159 -1.62 -8.57 12.96
CA TRP A 159 -2.62 -9.54 13.41
C TRP A 159 -4.07 -9.05 13.22
N SER A 160 -5.00 -9.99 13.28
CA SER A 160 -6.43 -9.77 13.54
C SER A 160 -7.00 -10.92 14.38
N PHE A 161 -8.28 -10.85 14.72
CA PHE A 161 -8.99 -11.92 15.42
C PHE A 161 -10.06 -12.56 14.53
N GLU A 162 -10.28 -13.86 14.72
CA GLU A 162 -11.39 -14.58 14.12
C GLU A 162 -12.74 -14.01 14.61
N GLY A 163 -13.60 -13.61 13.66
CA GLY A 163 -14.85 -12.90 13.95
C GLY A 163 -14.70 -11.41 14.25
N GLY A 164 -13.46 -10.90 14.34
CA GLY A 164 -13.15 -9.47 14.38
C GLY A 164 -13.27 -8.82 13.00
N LYS A 165 -13.38 -7.49 12.98
CA LYS A 165 -13.29 -6.67 11.76
C LYS A 165 -11.97 -5.90 11.69
N GLU A 166 -11.51 -5.42 12.84
CA GLU A 166 -10.28 -4.66 12.94
C GLU A 166 -9.04 -5.54 12.75
N SER A 167 -7.96 -4.93 12.30
CA SER A 167 -6.65 -5.55 12.07
C SER A 167 -5.55 -4.54 12.39
N TRP A 168 -4.40 -4.99 12.88
CA TRP A 168 -3.30 -4.14 13.29
C TRP A 168 -2.03 -4.52 12.54
N VAL A 169 -1.41 -3.55 11.86
CA VAL A 169 -0.17 -3.72 11.07
C VAL A 169 0.97 -2.97 11.75
N ALA A 170 2.10 -3.62 11.96
CA ALA A 170 3.25 -3.05 12.65
C ALA A 170 4.01 -2.06 11.78
N VAL A 171 4.33 -0.89 12.34
CA VAL A 171 4.95 0.23 11.59
C VAL A 171 6.34 -0.13 11.08
N GLU A 172 7.08 -0.98 11.81
CA GLU A 172 8.43 -1.41 11.48
C GLU A 172 8.46 -2.55 10.45
N ARG A 173 7.34 -3.26 10.26
CA ARG A 173 7.21 -4.41 9.33
C ARG A 173 6.59 -4.04 7.99
N VAL A 174 6.62 -2.77 7.64
CA VAL A 174 6.13 -2.20 6.38
C VAL A 174 7.09 -1.12 5.87
N ARG A 175 6.85 -0.65 4.65
CA ARG A 175 7.54 0.50 4.05
C ARG A 175 6.54 1.57 3.62
N TYR A 176 6.98 2.81 3.58
CA TYR A 176 6.15 3.98 3.31
C TYR A 176 6.58 4.66 2.02
N ALA A 177 5.62 5.18 1.25
CA ALA A 177 5.93 6.05 0.12
C ALA A 177 6.74 7.28 0.59
N LYS A 178 7.86 7.59 -0.09
CA LYS A 178 8.52 8.89 0.06
C LYS A 178 7.58 9.98 -0.45
N SER A 179 7.32 10.99 0.38
CA SER A 179 6.60 12.20 -0.03
C SER A 179 7.39 12.95 -1.10
N VAL A 180 6.97 12.83 -2.37
CA VAL A 180 7.59 13.55 -3.49
C VAL A 180 7.19 15.03 -3.42
N GLN A 181 7.96 15.81 -2.67
CA GLN A 181 7.85 17.27 -2.67
C GLN A 181 8.17 17.82 -4.07
N GLY A 182 7.36 18.76 -4.56
CA GLY A 182 7.75 19.62 -5.69
C GLY A 182 7.50 19.09 -7.11
N GLY A 183 6.55 18.19 -7.33
CA GLY A 183 6.10 17.80 -8.68
C GLY A 183 5.31 18.86 -9.45
N GLN A 184 5.73 20.14 -9.43
CA GLN A 184 5.06 21.21 -10.17
C GLN A 184 5.29 21.09 -11.68
N ALA A 185 4.33 20.48 -12.38
CA ALA A 185 4.21 20.61 -13.82
C ALA A 185 3.72 22.03 -14.16
N SER A 186 4.64 22.99 -14.28
CA SER A 186 4.35 24.34 -14.77
C SER A 186 3.95 24.30 -16.24
N ILE A 187 2.67 24.10 -16.52
CA ILE A 187 2.08 24.48 -17.81
C ILE A 187 1.91 26.00 -17.81
N LYS A 188 3.01 26.67 -18.14
CA LYS A 188 3.06 28.06 -18.60
C LYS A 188 3.97 28.08 -19.81
N ASP A 189 3.36 28.05 -20.99
CA ASP A 189 3.78 28.80 -22.18
C ASP A 189 2.83 28.50 -23.34
N ALA A 190 1.80 29.32 -23.43
CA ALA A 190 0.94 29.49 -24.59
C ALA A 190 0.43 30.94 -24.52
N GLN A 191 1.29 31.91 -24.88
CA GLN A 191 0.90 33.31 -24.89
C GLN A 191 -0.08 33.57 -26.03
N GLU A 192 -1.24 34.06 -25.64
CA GLU A 192 -2.23 34.73 -26.48
C GLU A 192 -1.60 36.00 -27.09
N THR A 193 -1.63 36.12 -28.43
CA THR A 193 -1.17 37.32 -29.16
C THR A 193 -2.07 37.67 -30.34
N GLU A 194 -3.35 37.89 -30.03
CA GLU A 194 -4.17 38.94 -30.67
C GLU A 194 -4.24 40.11 -29.66
N GLU A 195 -4.40 41.40 -29.96
CA GLU A 195 -4.50 42.16 -31.23
C GLU A 195 -3.47 43.34 -31.13
N THR A 196 -3.48 44.58 -31.67
CA THR A 196 -4.37 45.45 -32.46
C THR A 196 -3.49 46.42 -33.31
N THR A 197 -3.93 46.75 -34.54
CA THR A 197 -3.45 47.85 -35.44
C THR A 197 -1.96 47.97 -35.81
N GLY A 198 -1.57 48.62 -36.93
CA GLY A 198 -2.37 49.17 -38.03
C GLY A 198 -1.99 50.60 -38.45
N VAL A 199 -1.10 50.74 -39.45
CA VAL A 199 -0.91 51.90 -40.36
C VAL A 199 -0.52 51.36 -41.73
#